data_AF-A0A2G5UKS5-F1
#
_entry.id   AF-A0A2G5UKS5-F1
#
_cell.length_a   1.000
_cell.length_b   1.000
_cell.length_c   1.000
_cell.angle_alpha   90.00
_cell.angle_beta   90.00
_cell.angle_gamma   90.00
#
_symmetry.space_group_name_H-M   'P 1'
#
loop_
_entity.id
_entity.type
_entity.pdbx_description
1 polymer ?
#
loop_
_entity_poly.entity_id
_entity_poly.type
_entity_poly.pdbx_seq_one_letter_code
_entity_poly.pdbx_strand_id
1 'polypeptide(L)'
;MLAIFFVCLCLGTNVHAGVIATTSTTTDLVDTIVTSALFDEAAELKNIAETCFNNNNYEELAGYTVRSDEARILGHVLLGASLEAIGLTELRATLNLEPLPKWKHCFIPWPTDSDLASAPSLQAYYDLKEPRSFSRCLDNPFLFEHNVTPAIAYLDKRFPAIRKIFKLRFKKVRESMELVDRTAVNVMIHEFYEVHKRVDRAMGKLTLRKYPDCPETID
;
A
#
# COMPACT_ATOMS: atom_id res chain seq x y z
N MET A 1 -5.31 -4.32 -57.53
CA MET A 1 -4.03 -5.05 -57.48
C MET A 1 -4.00 -5.83 -56.18
N LEU A 2 -3.91 -7.17 -56.27
CA LEU A 2 -3.90 -8.10 -55.14
C LEU A 2 -2.61 -7.91 -54.33
N ALA A 3 -2.73 -7.69 -53.02
CA ALA A 3 -1.59 -7.75 -52.09
C ALA A 3 -1.48 -9.18 -51.54
N ILE A 4 -0.39 -9.87 -51.90
CA ILE A 4 -0.08 -11.23 -51.44
C ILE A 4 0.63 -11.11 -50.09
N PHE A 5 0.02 -11.63 -49.02
CA PHE A 5 0.65 -11.76 -47.71
C PHE A 5 1.46 -13.07 -47.65
N PHE A 6 2.78 -12.96 -47.53
CA PHE A 6 3.65 -14.11 -47.22
C PHE A 6 3.70 -14.30 -45.70
N VAL A 7 3.15 -15.41 -45.22
CA VAL A 7 3.25 -15.88 -43.83
C VAL A 7 4.51 -16.72 -43.70
N CYS A 8 5.48 -16.26 -42.90
CA CYS A 8 6.69 -17.02 -42.60
C CYS A 8 6.50 -17.80 -41.29
N LEU A 9 6.26 -19.12 -41.41
CA LEU A 9 6.18 -20.07 -40.30
C LEU A 9 7.57 -20.66 -40.04
N CYS A 10 8.27 -20.17 -39.02
CA CYS A 10 9.49 -20.81 -38.51
C CYS A 10 9.14 -21.72 -37.32
N LEU A 11 9.03 -23.02 -37.59
CA LEU A 11 8.97 -24.09 -36.59
C LEU A 11 10.39 -24.32 -36.03
N GLY A 12 10.64 -23.86 -34.81
CA GLY A 12 11.84 -24.20 -34.04
C GLY A 12 11.50 -25.22 -32.96
N THR A 13 11.83 -26.50 -33.18
CA THR A 13 11.80 -27.53 -32.13
C THR A 13 13.13 -27.50 -31.38
N ASN A 14 13.11 -27.08 -30.12
CA ASN A 14 14.20 -27.38 -29.19
C ASN A 14 13.71 -28.47 -28.22
N VAL A 15 14.15 -29.69 -28.48
CA VAL A 15 14.12 -30.78 -27.49
C VAL A 15 15.33 -30.58 -26.58
N HIS A 16 15.09 -30.29 -25.31
CA HIS A 16 16.04 -30.65 -24.26
C HIS A 16 15.27 -31.16 -23.03
N ALA A 17 15.38 -32.47 -22.81
CA ALA A 17 14.96 -33.14 -21.60
C ALA A 17 16.09 -33.04 -20.57
N GLY A 18 15.78 -32.58 -19.37
CA GLY A 18 16.68 -32.58 -18.21
C GLY A 18 15.87 -32.57 -16.94
N VAL A 19 15.96 -33.67 -16.19
CA VAL A 19 15.15 -34.05 -15.03
C VAL A 19 15.46 -33.19 -13.79
N ILE A 20 14.42 -33.07 -12.96
CA ILE A 20 14.26 -32.37 -11.68
C ILE A 20 15.40 -32.63 -10.67
N ALA A 21 15.94 -31.55 -10.11
CA ALA A 21 16.44 -31.53 -8.74
C ALA A 21 15.72 -30.43 -7.96
N THR A 22 14.79 -30.84 -7.09
CA THR A 22 14.04 -29.97 -6.19
C THR A 22 14.97 -29.46 -5.09
N THR A 23 15.41 -28.21 -5.20
CA THR A 23 15.91 -27.43 -4.06
C THR A 23 15.30 -26.04 -4.13
N SER A 24 14.18 -25.85 -3.43
CA SER A 24 13.55 -24.55 -3.24
C SER A 24 12.85 -24.56 -1.89
N THR A 25 13.59 -24.33 -0.80
CA THR A 25 12.98 -23.96 0.49
C THR A 25 13.96 -23.33 1.50
N THR A 26 15.01 -22.63 1.05
CA THR A 26 15.96 -21.99 1.99
C THR A 26 16.27 -20.53 1.71
N THR A 27 16.10 -20.02 0.49
CA THR A 27 16.38 -18.61 0.19
C THR A 27 15.32 -17.66 0.73
N ASP A 28 14.02 -17.93 0.56
CA ASP A 28 12.96 -17.03 1.05
C ASP A 28 12.87 -16.97 2.58
N LEU A 29 13.13 -18.09 3.27
CA LEU A 29 13.12 -18.12 4.74
C LEU A 29 14.32 -17.38 5.32
N VAL A 30 15.52 -17.59 4.77
CA VAL A 30 16.74 -16.94 5.25
C VAL A 30 16.70 -15.44 4.98
N ASP A 31 16.24 -15.01 3.80
CA ASP A 31 16.16 -13.58 3.47
C ASP A 31 15.09 -12.87 4.34
N THR A 32 13.97 -13.56 4.62
CA THR A 32 12.93 -13.04 5.52
C THR A 32 13.39 -12.99 6.99
N ILE A 33 14.15 -13.99 7.45
CA ILE A 33 14.68 -14.04 8.83
C ILE A 33 15.77 -12.99 9.04
N VAL A 34 16.68 -12.80 8.07
CA VAL A 34 17.74 -11.78 8.13
C VAL A 34 17.14 -10.37 8.01
N THR A 35 16.15 -10.16 7.13
CA THR A 35 15.50 -8.87 6.94
C THR A 35 14.62 -8.45 8.12
N SER A 36 14.03 -9.40 8.84
CA SER A 36 13.23 -9.16 10.05
C SER A 36 14.08 -8.80 11.26
N ALA A 37 15.27 -9.38 11.41
CA ALA A 37 16.16 -9.12 12.55
C ALA A 37 16.92 -7.78 12.45
N LEU A 38 16.96 -7.18 11.24
CA LEU A 38 17.69 -5.94 10.93
C LEU A 38 16.78 -4.72 10.67
N PHE A 39 15.45 -4.87 10.72
CA PHE A 39 14.53 -3.76 10.45
C PHE A 39 14.27 -2.92 11.71
N ASP A 40 14.90 -1.75 11.78
CA ASP A 40 14.64 -0.75 12.83
C ASP A 40 13.52 0.20 12.39
N GLU A 41 12.28 -0.13 12.76
CA GLU A 41 11.10 0.70 12.48
C GLU A 41 11.25 2.13 13.01
N ALA A 42 11.87 2.33 14.18
CA ALA A 42 12.00 3.65 14.76
C ALA A 42 12.97 4.52 13.97
N ALA A 43 14.10 3.95 13.53
CA ALA A 43 15.03 4.63 12.64
C ALA A 43 14.39 4.97 11.29
N GLU A 44 13.61 4.06 10.71
CA GLU A 44 12.92 4.32 9.44
C GLU A 44 11.85 5.41 9.54
N LEU A 45 11.03 5.38 10.60
CA LEU A 45 10.05 6.44 10.87
C LEU A 45 10.73 7.79 11.08
N LYS A 46 11.89 7.81 11.76
CA LYS A 46 12.70 9.02 11.92
C LYS A 46 13.22 9.51 10.57
N ASN A 47 13.76 8.63 9.73
CA ASN A 47 14.25 8.96 8.40
C ASN A 47 13.15 9.55 7.52
N ILE A 48 11.95 8.97 7.53
CA ILE A 48 10.77 9.53 6.85
C ILE A 48 10.48 10.93 7.37
N ALA A 49 10.39 11.11 8.69
CA ALA A 49 10.09 12.39 9.31
C ALA A 49 11.16 13.46 9.09
N GLU A 50 12.40 13.05 8.81
CA GLU A 50 13.56 13.90 8.56
C GLU A 50 13.80 14.23 7.09
N THR A 51 13.14 13.51 6.19
CA THR A 51 13.27 13.74 4.75
C THR A 51 12.66 15.09 4.36
N CYS A 52 13.39 15.85 3.54
CA CYS A 52 12.84 17.04 2.92
C CYS A 52 11.88 16.70 1.78
N PHE A 53 10.75 17.42 1.75
CA PHE A 53 9.68 17.24 0.78
C PHE A 53 9.29 18.61 0.20
N ASN A 54 9.86 18.93 -0.96
CA ASN A 54 9.72 20.23 -1.60
C ASN A 54 8.60 20.23 -2.66
N ASN A 55 8.41 21.36 -3.34
CA ASN A 55 7.37 21.52 -4.37
C ASN A 55 7.52 20.49 -5.50
N ASN A 56 8.74 20.24 -5.99
CA ASN A 56 8.99 19.23 -7.02
C ASN A 56 8.56 17.83 -6.57
N ASN A 57 8.69 17.51 -5.28
CA ASN A 57 8.21 16.23 -4.73
C ASN A 57 6.68 16.14 -4.71
N TYR A 58 5.98 17.24 -4.36
CA TYR A 58 4.52 17.30 -4.45
C TYR A 58 4.03 17.20 -5.90
N GLU A 59 4.73 17.84 -6.83
CA GLU A 59 4.42 17.74 -8.26
C GLU A 59 4.63 16.32 -8.80
N GLU A 60 5.75 15.66 -8.48
CA GLU A 60 5.98 14.26 -8.88
C GLU A 60 4.94 13.32 -8.27
N LEU A 61 4.59 13.50 -6.98
CA LEU A 61 3.54 12.74 -6.30
C LEU A 61 2.18 12.89 -7.00
N ALA A 62 1.86 14.10 -7.46
CA ALA A 62 0.66 14.40 -8.22
C ALA A 62 0.75 13.96 -9.70
N GLY A 63 1.86 13.35 -10.13
CA GLY A 63 2.07 12.97 -11.53
C GLY A 63 2.22 14.16 -12.47
N TYR A 64 2.69 15.30 -11.96
CA TYR A 64 2.88 16.57 -12.68
C TYR A 64 1.62 17.13 -13.34
N THR A 65 0.43 16.76 -12.86
CA THR A 65 -0.85 17.29 -13.39
C THR A 65 -1.18 18.69 -12.92
N VAL A 66 -0.56 19.11 -11.81
CA VAL A 66 -0.70 20.42 -11.17
C VAL A 66 0.68 20.89 -10.70
N ARG A 67 0.83 22.18 -10.42
CA ARG A 67 2.10 22.80 -10.01
C ARG A 67 1.98 23.54 -8.68
N SER A 68 3.11 23.87 -8.09
CA SER A 68 3.21 24.81 -6.96
C SER A 68 2.20 24.52 -5.83
N ASP A 69 1.36 25.49 -5.45
CA ASP A 69 0.48 25.37 -4.30
C ASP A 69 -0.67 24.37 -4.54
N GLU A 70 -1.16 24.23 -5.78
CA GLU A 70 -2.14 23.21 -6.15
C GLU A 70 -1.56 21.79 -5.97
N ALA A 71 -0.29 21.59 -6.34
CA ALA A 71 0.40 20.32 -6.12
C ALA A 71 0.57 20.00 -4.63
N ARG A 72 0.83 21.01 -3.80
CA ARG A 72 0.91 20.84 -2.35
C ARG A 72 -0.44 20.42 -1.76
N ILE A 73 -1.51 21.13 -2.11
CA ILE A 73 -2.86 20.82 -1.64
C ILE A 73 -3.25 19.40 -2.05
N LEU A 74 -3.13 19.07 -3.33
CA LEU A 74 -3.45 17.73 -3.83
C LEU A 74 -2.56 16.67 -3.19
N GLY A 75 -1.26 16.95 -3.09
CA GLY A 75 -0.29 16.06 -2.52
C GLY A 75 -0.57 15.71 -1.06
N HIS A 76 -1.03 16.65 -0.23
CA HIS A 76 -1.45 16.35 1.13
C HIS A 76 -2.57 15.31 1.20
N VAL A 77 -3.56 15.40 0.31
CA VAL A 77 -4.65 14.42 0.25
C VAL A 77 -4.14 13.08 -0.31
N LEU A 78 -3.29 13.12 -1.34
CA LEU A 78 -2.68 11.91 -1.93
C LEU A 78 -1.81 11.14 -0.95
N LEU A 79 -1.01 11.82 -0.11
CA LEU A 79 -0.17 11.18 0.91
C LEU A 79 -1.04 10.32 1.85
N GLY A 80 -2.13 10.91 2.38
CA GLY A 80 -3.05 10.20 3.27
C GLY A 80 -3.78 9.04 2.59
N ALA A 81 -4.37 9.28 1.41
CA ALA A 81 -5.09 8.26 0.67
C ALA A 81 -4.20 7.07 0.26
N SER A 82 -2.96 7.37 -0.15
CA SER A 82 -1.99 6.35 -0.57
C SER A 82 -1.46 5.56 0.62
N LEU A 83 -1.19 6.21 1.75
CA LEU A 83 -0.78 5.55 2.99
C LEU A 83 -1.83 4.53 3.45
N GLU A 84 -3.10 4.94 3.48
CA GLU A 84 -4.22 4.08 3.83
C GLU A 84 -4.34 2.90 2.85
N ALA A 85 -4.25 3.16 1.54
CA ALA A 85 -4.33 2.13 0.52
C ALA A 85 -3.18 1.10 0.62
N ILE A 86 -1.95 1.55 0.90
CA ILE A 86 -0.80 0.65 1.15
C ILE A 86 -1.09 -0.24 2.36
N GLY A 87 -1.47 0.37 3.50
CA GLY A 87 -1.75 -0.38 4.72
C GLY A 87 -2.88 -1.39 4.55
N LEU A 88 -3.99 -1.01 3.92
CA LEU A 88 -5.11 -1.93 3.67
C LEU A 88 -4.75 -3.05 2.69
N THR A 89 -3.92 -2.76 1.69
CA THR A 89 -3.42 -3.78 0.76
C THR A 89 -2.62 -4.86 1.51
N GLU A 90 -1.66 -4.45 2.36
CA GLU A 90 -0.86 -5.38 3.15
C GLU A 90 -1.70 -6.15 4.18
N LEU A 91 -2.71 -5.50 4.78
CA LEU A 91 -3.62 -6.12 5.72
C LEU A 91 -4.45 -7.23 5.04
N ARG A 92 -5.09 -6.92 3.91
CA ARG A 92 -5.88 -7.90 3.14
C ARG A 92 -5.01 -9.07 2.67
N ALA A 93 -3.82 -8.78 2.14
CA ALA A 93 -2.87 -9.81 1.74
C ALA A 93 -2.47 -10.73 2.91
N THR A 94 -2.17 -10.17 4.08
CA THR A 94 -1.79 -10.95 5.27
C THR A 94 -2.93 -11.84 5.79
N LEU A 95 -4.17 -11.40 5.62
CA LEU A 95 -5.38 -12.15 5.97
C LEU A 95 -5.83 -13.12 4.87
N ASN A 96 -5.11 -13.22 3.75
CA ASN A 96 -5.50 -13.98 2.55
C ASN A 96 -6.89 -13.59 2.01
N LEU A 97 -7.21 -12.31 2.07
CA LEU A 97 -8.45 -11.74 1.53
C LEU A 97 -8.27 -11.30 0.08
N GLU A 98 -9.38 -11.09 -0.61
CA GLU A 98 -9.37 -10.50 -1.95
C GLU A 98 -8.70 -9.11 -1.92
N PRO A 99 -8.07 -8.65 -3.03
CA PRO A 99 -7.51 -7.31 -3.12
C PRO A 99 -8.51 -6.20 -2.81
N LEU A 100 -8.01 -4.96 -2.68
CA LEU A 100 -8.87 -3.82 -2.40
C LEU A 100 -9.98 -3.69 -3.45
N PRO A 101 -11.26 -3.60 -3.03
CA PRO A 101 -12.34 -3.34 -3.96
C PRO A 101 -12.29 -1.89 -4.44
N LYS A 102 -13.01 -1.64 -5.53
CA LYS A 102 -13.27 -0.28 -6.01
C LYS A 102 -13.87 0.59 -4.91
N TRP A 103 -13.60 1.88 -4.98
CA TRP A 103 -14.12 2.84 -4.00
C TRP A 103 -15.65 2.81 -3.97
N LYS A 104 -16.19 2.99 -2.77
CA LYS A 104 -17.62 3.13 -2.52
C LYS A 104 -17.91 4.55 -2.03
N HIS A 105 -19.18 4.94 -2.00
CA HIS A 105 -19.61 6.17 -1.34
C HIS A 105 -19.20 6.14 0.15
N CYS A 106 -18.90 7.30 0.73
CA CYS A 106 -18.36 7.43 2.08
C CYS A 106 -19.44 7.12 3.13
N PHE A 107 -20.68 7.49 2.85
CA PHE A 107 -21.82 7.31 3.76
C PHE A 107 -22.45 5.92 3.62
N ILE A 108 -21.72 4.92 4.08
CA ILE A 108 -22.27 3.58 4.31
C ILE A 108 -22.53 3.46 5.81
N PRO A 109 -23.76 3.13 6.24
CA PRO A 109 -24.06 2.89 7.65
C PRO A 109 -23.05 1.92 8.28
N TRP A 110 -22.68 2.19 9.52
CA TRP A 110 -21.89 1.22 10.29
C TRP A 110 -22.67 -0.09 10.40
N PRO A 111 -22.01 -1.25 10.23
CA PRO A 111 -22.69 -2.52 10.30
C PRO A 111 -23.26 -2.73 11.70
N THR A 112 -24.47 -3.26 11.78
CA THR A 112 -25.07 -3.68 13.05
C THR A 112 -24.47 -4.99 13.54
N ASP A 113 -24.67 -5.33 14.81
CA ASP A 113 -24.26 -6.63 15.34
C ASP A 113 -24.92 -7.80 14.58
N SER A 114 -26.15 -7.60 14.08
CA SER A 114 -26.84 -8.58 13.24
C SER A 114 -26.16 -8.75 11.89
N ASP A 115 -25.72 -7.66 11.25
CA ASP A 115 -24.98 -7.73 9.97
C ASP A 115 -23.65 -8.49 10.15
N LEU A 116 -22.94 -8.20 11.25
CA LEU A 116 -21.69 -8.85 11.58
C LEU A 116 -21.88 -10.34 11.93
N ALA A 117 -22.94 -10.68 12.68
CA ALA A 117 -23.26 -12.05 13.03
C ALA A 117 -23.59 -12.88 11.78
N SER A 118 -24.39 -12.32 10.89
CA SER A 118 -24.88 -12.96 9.65
C SER A 118 -23.88 -13.01 8.50
N ALA A 119 -22.71 -12.38 8.63
CA ALA A 119 -21.68 -12.39 7.60
C ALA A 119 -21.29 -13.84 7.18
N PRO A 120 -21.49 -14.25 5.92
CA PRO A 120 -21.38 -15.65 5.50
C PRO A 120 -19.93 -16.17 5.41
N SER A 121 -18.95 -15.27 5.45
CA SER A 121 -17.53 -15.59 5.33
C SER A 121 -16.67 -14.59 6.10
N LEU A 122 -15.39 -14.92 6.28
CA LEU A 122 -14.42 -13.99 6.86
C LEU A 122 -14.23 -12.75 5.97
N GLN A 123 -14.24 -12.93 4.64
CA GLN A 123 -14.20 -11.86 3.65
C GLN A 123 -15.37 -10.88 3.84
N ALA A 124 -16.61 -11.39 3.92
CA ALA A 124 -17.77 -10.55 4.13
C ALA A 124 -17.75 -9.84 5.49
N TYR A 125 -17.28 -10.54 6.54
CA TYR A 125 -17.11 -9.92 7.86
C TYR A 125 -16.08 -8.78 7.82
N TYR A 126 -14.94 -9.01 7.16
CA TYR A 126 -13.90 -8.01 7.00
C TYR A 126 -14.40 -6.81 6.18
N ASP A 127 -15.07 -7.02 5.05
CA ASP A 127 -15.55 -5.91 4.20
C ASP A 127 -16.58 -5.01 4.92
N LEU A 128 -17.33 -5.54 5.88
CA LEU A 128 -18.20 -4.76 6.76
C LEU A 128 -17.40 -3.86 7.72
N LYS A 129 -16.25 -4.34 8.21
CA LYS A 129 -15.42 -3.66 9.23
C LYS A 129 -14.15 -3.01 8.71
N GLU A 130 -13.83 -3.17 7.43
CA GLU A 130 -12.60 -2.62 6.83
C GLU A 130 -12.50 -1.13 7.19
N PRO A 131 -11.34 -0.67 7.67
CA PRO A 131 -11.12 0.75 7.93
C PRO A 131 -11.52 1.61 6.75
N ARG A 132 -12.30 2.66 7.03
CA ARG A 132 -12.79 3.62 6.03
C ARG A 132 -12.32 5.01 6.40
N SER A 133 -12.00 5.80 5.38
CA SER A 133 -11.76 7.23 5.53
C SER A 133 -12.39 8.01 4.38
N PHE A 134 -12.56 9.32 4.58
CA PHE A 134 -12.99 10.24 3.53
C PHE A 134 -11.97 10.35 2.38
N SER A 135 -10.71 9.98 2.63
CA SER A 135 -9.64 10.06 1.64
C SER A 135 -9.76 8.99 0.55
N ARG A 136 -10.52 7.91 0.78
CA ARG A 136 -10.62 6.74 -0.11
C ARG A 136 -12.06 6.35 -0.43
N CYS A 137 -12.89 7.33 -0.78
CA CYS A 137 -14.28 7.11 -1.14
C CYS A 137 -14.74 8.02 -2.30
N LEU A 138 -15.82 7.64 -2.96
CA LEU A 138 -16.31 8.30 -4.18
C LEU A 138 -16.83 9.73 -3.95
N ASP A 139 -17.17 10.09 -2.70
CA ASP A 139 -17.67 11.44 -2.39
C ASP A 139 -16.56 12.43 -2.01
N ASN A 140 -15.28 12.04 -2.15
CA ASN A 140 -14.16 12.93 -1.94
C ASN A 140 -14.07 13.97 -3.08
N PRO A 141 -14.17 15.28 -2.80
CA PRO A 141 -14.16 16.31 -3.84
C PRO A 141 -12.75 16.61 -4.39
N PHE A 142 -11.69 16.08 -3.77
CA PHE A 142 -10.30 16.39 -4.11
C PHE A 142 -9.60 15.27 -4.89
N LEU A 143 -10.10 14.03 -4.82
CA LEU A 143 -9.43 12.86 -5.38
C LEU A 143 -10.38 11.91 -6.10
N PHE A 144 -9.92 11.40 -7.23
CA PHE A 144 -10.47 10.19 -7.84
C PHE A 144 -9.62 8.97 -7.49
N GLU A 145 -10.23 7.80 -7.50
CA GLU A 145 -9.57 6.51 -7.23
C GLU A 145 -8.30 6.30 -8.08
N HIS A 146 -8.36 6.68 -9.36
CA HIS A 146 -7.23 6.51 -10.28
C HIS A 146 -6.02 7.39 -9.93
N ASN A 147 -6.20 8.48 -9.17
CA ASN A 147 -5.08 9.35 -8.75
C ASN A 147 -4.20 8.67 -7.71
N VAL A 148 -4.73 7.70 -6.96
CA VAL A 148 -4.00 7.06 -5.85
C VAL A 148 -2.97 6.04 -6.34
N THR A 149 -3.22 5.36 -7.46
CA THR A 149 -2.29 4.36 -8.00
C THR A 149 -0.87 4.92 -8.28
N PRO A 150 -0.71 6.03 -9.04
CA PRO A 150 0.61 6.60 -9.26
C PRO A 150 1.24 7.16 -7.97
N ALA A 151 0.43 7.68 -7.05
CA ALA A 151 0.93 8.17 -5.76
C ALA A 151 1.45 7.04 -4.86
N ILE A 152 0.81 5.86 -4.87
CA ILE A 152 1.35 4.64 -4.22
C ILE A 152 2.72 4.29 -4.82
N ALA A 153 2.83 4.27 -6.16
CA ALA A 153 4.10 3.93 -6.82
C ALA A 153 5.22 4.94 -6.46
N TYR A 154 4.88 6.22 -6.37
CA TYR A 154 5.79 7.26 -5.88
C TYR A 154 6.24 6.97 -4.44
N LEU A 155 5.32 6.66 -3.52
CA LEU A 155 5.64 6.35 -2.13
C LEU A 155 6.48 5.08 -1.98
N ASP A 156 6.17 4.02 -2.74
CA ASP A 156 6.94 2.78 -2.72
C ASP A 156 8.39 3.02 -3.21
N LYS A 157 8.59 3.92 -4.18
CA LYS A 157 9.92 4.34 -4.65
C LYS A 157 10.64 5.21 -3.63
N ARG A 158 9.96 6.22 -3.09
CA ARG A 158 10.58 7.27 -2.24
C ARG A 158 10.76 6.83 -0.79
N PHE A 159 9.81 6.08 -0.27
CA PHE A 159 9.72 5.63 1.13
C PHE A 159 9.35 4.14 1.20
N PRO A 160 10.17 3.23 0.65
CA PRO A 160 9.87 1.78 0.63
C PRO A 160 9.64 1.20 2.03
N ALA A 161 10.17 1.86 3.07
CA ALA A 161 9.95 1.49 4.46
C ALA A 161 8.46 1.49 4.85
N ILE A 162 7.61 2.35 4.29
CA ILE A 162 6.18 2.43 4.64
C ILE A 162 5.49 1.07 4.48
N ARG A 163 5.58 0.49 3.27
CA ARG A 163 5.00 -0.83 2.98
C ARG A 163 5.63 -1.92 3.84
N LYS A 164 6.96 -1.85 4.03
CA LYS A 164 7.70 -2.80 4.85
C LYS A 164 7.24 -2.80 6.32
N ILE A 165 6.97 -1.63 6.92
CA ILE A 165 6.44 -1.50 8.28
C ILE A 165 5.10 -2.24 8.39
N PHE A 166 4.14 -1.92 7.52
CA PHE A 166 2.82 -2.58 7.54
C PHE A 166 2.96 -4.09 7.39
N LYS A 167 3.70 -4.54 6.37
CA LYS A 167 3.91 -5.96 6.09
C LYS A 167 4.51 -6.71 7.29
N LEU A 168 5.57 -6.18 7.91
CA LEU A 168 6.24 -6.83 9.04
C LEU A 168 5.36 -6.84 10.29
N ARG A 169 4.65 -5.74 10.57
CA ARG A 169 3.73 -5.62 11.71
C ARG A 169 2.58 -6.62 11.61
N PHE A 170 1.91 -6.64 10.47
CA PHE A 170 0.82 -7.56 10.21
C PHE A 170 1.27 -9.01 10.23
N LYS A 171 2.42 -9.31 9.62
CA LYS A 171 3.01 -10.66 9.68
C LYS A 171 3.26 -11.10 11.13
N LYS A 172 3.89 -10.25 11.95
CA LYS A 172 4.19 -10.56 13.36
C LYS A 172 2.91 -10.84 14.16
N VAL A 173 1.88 -10.01 14.00
CA VAL A 173 0.59 -10.23 14.67
C VAL A 173 -0.08 -11.50 14.15
N ARG A 174 -0.06 -11.74 12.83
CA ARG A 174 -0.61 -12.95 12.21
C ARG A 174 0.06 -14.24 12.70
N GLU A 175 1.38 -14.24 12.86
CA GLU A 175 2.16 -15.38 13.37
C GLU A 175 1.86 -15.71 14.83
N SER A 176 1.38 -14.74 15.61
CA SER A 176 0.93 -14.97 16.99
C SER A 176 -0.46 -15.62 17.08
N MET A 177 -1.14 -15.83 15.94
CA MET A 177 -2.50 -16.36 15.87
C MET A 177 -2.52 -17.74 15.23
N GLU A 178 -3.13 -18.71 15.90
CA GLU A 178 -3.30 -20.07 15.36
C GLU A 178 -4.30 -20.10 14.18
N LEU A 179 -5.42 -19.38 14.30
CA LEU A 179 -6.50 -19.34 13.33
C LEU A 179 -6.78 -17.90 12.87
N VAL A 180 -7.11 -17.72 11.59
CA VAL A 180 -7.69 -16.46 11.10
C VAL A 180 -9.21 -16.54 11.22
N ASP A 181 -9.72 -16.07 12.36
CA ASP A 181 -11.15 -15.94 12.61
C ASP A 181 -11.57 -14.45 12.71
N ARG A 182 -12.84 -14.23 13.06
CA ARG A 182 -13.38 -12.87 13.23
C ARG A 182 -12.66 -12.10 14.35
N THR A 183 -12.15 -12.78 15.38
CA THR A 183 -11.37 -12.17 16.47
C THR A 183 -10.01 -11.71 15.96
N ALA A 184 -9.31 -12.56 15.20
CA ALA A 184 -8.06 -12.22 14.54
C ALA A 184 -8.22 -10.99 13.63
N VAL A 185 -9.31 -10.92 12.85
CA VAL A 185 -9.63 -9.73 12.02
C VAL A 185 -9.72 -8.46 12.87
N ASN A 186 -10.42 -8.49 14.00
CA ASN A 186 -10.56 -7.31 14.86
C ASN A 186 -9.19 -6.85 15.42
N VAL A 187 -8.34 -7.79 15.82
CA VAL A 187 -6.98 -7.49 16.30
C VAL A 187 -6.14 -6.88 15.17
N MET A 188 -6.21 -7.44 13.96
CA MET A 188 -5.46 -6.95 12.81
C MET A 188 -5.93 -5.56 12.35
N ILE A 189 -7.23 -5.26 12.42
CA ILE A 189 -7.77 -3.92 12.18
C ILE A 189 -7.26 -2.92 13.23
N HIS A 190 -7.22 -3.32 14.51
CA HIS A 190 -6.63 -2.48 15.55
C HIS A 190 -5.15 -2.20 15.27
N GLU A 191 -4.38 -3.23 14.90
CA GLU A 191 -2.97 -3.05 14.52
C GLU A 191 -2.82 -2.12 13.30
N PHE A 192 -3.72 -2.18 12.31
CA PHE A 192 -3.71 -1.26 11.19
C PHE A 192 -3.79 0.20 11.66
N TYR A 193 -4.71 0.53 12.57
CA TYR A 193 -4.83 1.90 13.08
C TYR A 193 -3.57 2.33 13.85
N GLU A 194 -3.00 1.42 14.64
CA GLU A 194 -1.77 1.69 15.40
C GLU A 194 -0.57 1.98 14.50
N VAL A 195 -0.38 1.16 13.46
CA VAL A 195 0.71 1.35 12.50
C VAL A 195 0.46 2.59 11.64
N HIS A 196 -0.76 2.75 11.11
CA HIS A 196 -1.15 3.89 10.30
C HIS A 196 -0.87 5.20 11.04
N LYS A 197 -1.30 5.31 12.30
CA LYS A 197 -1.07 6.51 13.13
C LYS A 197 0.42 6.86 13.29
N ARG A 198 1.31 5.88 13.38
CA ARG A 198 2.76 6.11 13.53
C ARG A 198 3.38 6.59 12.23
N VAL A 199 3.05 5.93 11.12
CA VAL A 199 3.57 6.30 9.80
C VAL A 199 3.00 7.66 9.38
N ASP A 200 1.70 7.88 9.56
CA ASP A 200 1.03 9.16 9.28
C ASP A 200 1.66 10.31 10.07
N ARG A 201 1.99 10.09 11.35
CA ARG A 201 2.71 11.10 12.15
C ARG A 201 4.09 11.44 11.57
N ALA A 202 4.83 10.45 11.08
CA ALA A 202 6.13 10.68 10.45
C ALA A 202 5.97 11.45 9.13
N MET A 203 5.04 11.03 8.27
CA MET A 203 4.72 11.69 7.01
C MET A 203 4.17 13.11 7.21
N GLY A 204 3.40 13.35 8.26
CA GLY A 204 2.90 14.67 8.63
C GLY A 204 4.00 15.67 8.99
N LYS A 205 5.26 15.23 9.19
CA LYS A 205 6.40 16.15 9.34
C LYS A 205 6.90 16.67 7.99
N LEU A 206 6.66 15.96 6.89
CA LEU A 206 6.98 16.41 5.53
C LEU A 206 6.22 17.68 5.18
N THR A 207 5.00 17.82 5.69
CA THR A 207 4.10 18.94 5.40
C THR A 207 4.38 20.19 6.24
N LEU A 208 5.09 20.02 7.37
CA LEU A 208 5.38 21.09 8.33
C LEU A 208 6.73 21.77 8.08
N ARG A 209 7.68 21.08 7.42
CA ARG A 209 9.00 21.65 7.12
C ARG A 209 8.88 22.69 6.02
N LYS A 210 9.21 23.93 6.35
CA LYS A 210 9.25 25.08 5.42
C LYS A 210 10.69 25.54 5.25
N TYR A 211 10.93 26.36 4.24
CA TYR A 211 12.20 27.09 4.10
C TYR A 211 12.51 27.87 5.40
N PRO A 212 13.75 27.81 5.93
CA PRO A 212 14.97 27.29 5.31
C PRO A 212 15.28 25.80 5.60
N ASP A 213 14.45 25.08 6.37
CA ASP A 213 14.75 23.71 6.84
C ASP A 213 14.86 22.69 5.69
N CYS A 214 14.26 23.00 4.54
CA CYS A 214 14.32 22.23 3.31
C CYS A 214 14.45 23.18 2.10
N PRO A 215 15.68 23.58 1.73
CA PRO A 215 15.89 24.42 0.56
C PRO A 215 15.49 23.68 -0.71
N GLU A 216 14.91 24.40 -1.68
CA GLU A 216 14.69 23.86 -3.02
C GLU A 216 16.04 23.60 -3.68
N THR A 217 16.25 22.38 -4.19
CA THR A 217 17.41 22.06 -5.01
C THR A 217 17.19 22.75 -6.37
N ILE A 218 17.92 23.83 -6.61
CA ILE A 218 18.01 24.45 -7.92
C ILE A 218 19.00 23.59 -8.72
N ASP A 219 18.48 22.64 -9.49
CA ASP A 219 19.24 21.90 -10.50
C ASP A 219 19.27 22.68 -11.83
#